data_AF-E4WXV8-F1
#
_entry.id   AF-E4WXV8-F1
#
_cell.length_a   1.000
_cell.length_b   1.000
_cell.length_c   1.000
_cell.angle_alpha   90.00
_cell.angle_beta   90.00
_cell.angle_gamma   90.00
#
_symmetry.space_group_name_H-M   'P 1'
#
loop_
_entity.id
_entity.type
_entity.pdbx_description
1 polymer ?
#
loop_
_entity_poly.entity_id
_entity_poly.type
_entity_poly.pdbx_seq_one_letter_code
_entity_poly.pdbx_strand_id
1 'polypeptide(L)'
;MEAGKKAAGFVTDFDNLLERLKAEGYPQKYQYSEFCRMWQDLNYWKLFNGRRSESDKADFVDSCYHIVIQFFMLPRCGTHVKTICIFMLFALYTGQACLSKRRIRLTYSEFLRIFEFCGDGYENNMTEPYSIFWQLHHLG
;
A
#
# COMPACT_ATOMS: atom_id res chain seq x y z
N MET A 1 17.62 13.07 -0.91
CA MET A 1 16.61 12.00 -0.82
C MET A 1 17.30 10.65 -0.94
N GLU A 2 17.72 10.03 0.17
CA GLU A 2 18.43 8.73 0.14
C GLU A 2 17.49 7.51 0.15
N ALA A 3 16.23 7.68 0.58
CA ALA A 3 15.22 6.62 0.56
C ALA A 3 14.81 6.19 -0.87
N GLY A 4 14.91 7.10 -1.85
CA GLY A 4 14.52 6.85 -3.24
C GLY A 4 15.42 5.86 -4.00
N LYS A 5 16.62 5.53 -3.52
CA LYS A 5 17.53 4.60 -4.22
C LYS A 5 17.24 3.13 -3.92
N LYS A 6 16.77 2.78 -2.72
CA LYS A 6 16.58 1.37 -2.32
C LYS A 6 15.30 0.74 -2.86
N ALA A 7 14.27 1.55 -3.12
CA ALA A 7 12.97 1.12 -3.64
C ALA A 7 12.60 1.82 -4.97
N ALA A 8 13.59 2.24 -5.77
CA ALA A 8 13.33 2.96 -7.03
C ALA A 8 12.41 2.17 -7.98
N GLY A 9 12.65 0.86 -8.11
CA GLY A 9 11.81 -0.02 -8.93
C GLY A 9 10.37 -0.14 -8.41
N PHE A 10 10.18 -0.05 -7.09
CA PHE A 10 8.85 -0.15 -6.49
C PHE A 10 7.94 1.03 -6.87
N VAL A 11 8.49 2.24 -7.03
CA VAL A 11 7.70 3.39 -7.50
C VAL A 11 7.14 3.11 -8.89
N THR A 12 8.01 2.69 -9.82
CA THR A 12 7.62 2.32 -11.18
C THR A 12 6.61 1.18 -11.19
N ASP A 13 6.84 0.15 -10.38
CA ASP A 13 5.90 -0.95 -10.26
C ASP A 13 4.54 -0.41 -9.75
N PHE A 14 4.54 0.38 -8.69
CA PHE A 14 3.31 0.92 -8.10
C PHE A 14 2.52 1.79 -9.08
N ASP A 15 3.21 2.64 -9.84
CA ASP A 15 2.59 3.41 -10.93
C ASP A 15 1.99 2.49 -12.01
N ASN A 16 2.71 1.45 -12.44
CA ASN A 16 2.21 0.46 -13.40
C ASN A 16 0.95 -0.25 -12.89
N LEU A 17 0.89 -0.57 -11.59
CA LEU A 17 -0.29 -1.16 -10.96
C LEU A 17 -1.47 -0.17 -11.00
N LEU A 18 -1.26 1.10 -10.66
CA LEU A 18 -2.29 2.13 -10.71
C LEU A 18 -2.81 2.35 -12.14
N GLU A 19 -1.92 2.39 -13.13
CA GLU A 19 -2.28 2.54 -14.54
C GLU A 19 -3.07 1.32 -15.05
N ARG A 20 -2.66 0.11 -14.67
CA ARG A 20 -3.37 -1.12 -15.04
C ARG A 20 -4.75 -1.21 -14.41
N LEU A 21 -4.87 -0.88 -13.12
CA LEU A 21 -6.15 -0.80 -12.41
C LEU A 21 -7.10 0.19 -13.11
N LYS A 22 -6.57 1.35 -13.52
CA LYS A 22 -7.32 2.34 -14.29
C LYS A 22 -7.73 1.81 -15.67
N ALA A 23 -6.84 1.13 -16.39
CA ALA A 23 -7.10 0.59 -17.73
C ALA A 23 -8.11 -0.55 -17.72
N GLU A 24 -8.08 -1.43 -16.70
CA GLU A 24 -9.05 -2.52 -16.52
C GLU A 24 -10.42 -2.04 -16.01
N GLY A 25 -10.61 -0.72 -15.83
CA GLY A 25 -11.86 -0.15 -15.34
C GLY A 25 -12.21 -0.66 -13.93
N TYR A 26 -11.18 -0.79 -13.08
CA TYR A 26 -11.29 -1.37 -11.75
C TYR A 26 -12.57 -0.90 -11.04
N PRO A 27 -13.35 -1.85 -10.48
CA PRO A 27 -14.75 -1.59 -10.16
C PRO A 27 -14.90 -0.40 -9.21
N GLN A 28 -15.97 0.37 -9.43
CA GLN A 28 -16.39 1.45 -8.51
C GLN A 28 -16.56 0.97 -7.06
N LYS A 29 -16.65 -0.35 -6.84
CA LYS A 29 -16.83 -0.99 -5.53
C LYS A 29 -15.53 -1.20 -4.73
N TYR A 30 -14.37 -0.88 -5.31
CA TYR A 30 -13.07 -0.92 -4.64
C TYR A 30 -12.77 -2.22 -3.85
N GLN A 31 -12.74 -3.36 -4.55
CA GLN A 31 -12.61 -4.67 -3.90
C GLN A 31 -11.16 -5.13 -3.79
N TYR A 32 -10.72 -5.46 -2.58
CA TYR A 32 -9.39 -5.96 -2.27
C TYR A 32 -9.05 -7.26 -3.00
N SER A 33 -10.04 -8.12 -3.27
CA SER A 33 -9.86 -9.33 -4.08
C SER A 33 -9.33 -9.03 -5.48
N GLU A 34 -9.88 -8.01 -6.15
CA GLU A 34 -9.43 -7.56 -7.46
C GLU A 34 -8.04 -6.93 -7.39
N PHE A 35 -7.74 -6.20 -6.32
CA PHE A 35 -6.40 -5.69 -6.08
C PHE A 35 -5.40 -6.87 -5.95
N CYS A 36 -5.74 -7.89 -5.16
CA CYS A 36 -4.93 -9.09 -4.98
C CYS A 36 -4.69 -9.83 -6.29
N ARG A 37 -5.72 -9.96 -7.14
CA ARG A 37 -5.60 -10.59 -8.47
C ARG A 37 -4.54 -9.87 -9.31
N MET A 38 -4.62 -8.53 -9.41
CA MET A 38 -3.65 -7.74 -10.19
C MET A 38 -2.25 -7.73 -9.55
N TRP A 39 -2.19 -7.69 -8.22
CA TRP A 39 -0.95 -7.81 -7.46
C TRP A 39 -0.24 -9.15 -7.73
N GLN A 40 -0.99 -10.24 -7.85
CA GLN A 40 -0.44 -11.55 -8.19
C GLN A 40 0.02 -11.61 -9.66
N ASP A 41 -0.78 -11.09 -10.59
CA ASP A 41 -0.44 -11.03 -12.02
C ASP A 41 0.89 -10.29 -12.27
N LEU A 42 1.13 -9.21 -11.52
CA LEU A 42 2.36 -8.42 -11.60
C LEU A 42 3.54 -9.07 -10.85
N ASN A 43 3.38 -10.29 -10.33
CA ASN A 43 4.39 -11.06 -9.62
C ASN A 43 5.00 -10.34 -8.41
N TYR A 44 4.24 -9.49 -7.73
CA TYR A 44 4.78 -8.72 -6.60
C TYR A 44 5.19 -9.54 -5.38
N TRP A 45 4.82 -10.82 -5.30
CA TRP A 45 5.42 -11.73 -4.31
C TRP A 45 6.96 -11.86 -4.51
N LYS A 46 7.47 -11.54 -5.71
CA LYS A 46 8.91 -11.48 -6.03
C LYS A 46 9.56 -10.16 -5.61
N LEU A 47 8.83 -9.21 -5.04
CA LEU A 47 9.34 -7.89 -4.65
C LEU A 47 10.53 -7.97 -3.66
N PHE A 48 10.59 -9.05 -2.87
CA PHE A 48 11.70 -9.32 -1.95
C PHE A 48 12.82 -10.17 -2.54
N ASN A 49 12.66 -10.71 -3.76
CA ASN A 49 13.66 -11.55 -4.40
C ASN A 49 14.89 -10.72 -4.79
N GLY A 50 16.08 -11.27 -4.56
CA GLY A 50 17.35 -10.59 -4.82
C GLY A 50 17.87 -9.73 -3.66
N ARG A 51 17.10 -9.56 -2.58
CA ARG A 51 17.55 -8.92 -1.34
C ARG A 51 18.36 -9.89 -0.50
N ARG A 52 19.61 -9.54 -0.21
CA ARG A 52 20.62 -10.48 0.31
C ARG A 52 20.57 -10.68 1.81
N SER A 53 20.17 -9.66 2.57
CA SER A 53 20.13 -9.70 4.04
C SER A 53 18.77 -9.35 4.59
N GLU A 54 18.48 -9.79 5.82
CA GLU A 54 17.27 -9.40 6.55
C GLU A 54 17.21 -7.89 6.78
N SER A 55 18.35 -7.23 7.00
CA SER A 55 18.42 -5.77 7.13
C SER A 55 18.04 -5.05 5.83
N ASP A 56 18.50 -5.54 4.67
CA ASP A 56 18.16 -4.96 3.37
C ASP A 56 16.67 -5.14 3.05
N LYS A 57 16.09 -6.31 3.37
CA LYS A 57 14.65 -6.53 3.26
C LYS A 57 13.85 -5.59 4.18
N ALA A 58 14.29 -5.42 5.44
CA ALA A 58 13.63 -4.52 6.39
C ALA A 58 13.66 -3.06 5.93
N ASP A 59 14.83 -2.56 5.52
CA ASP A 59 14.99 -1.19 4.99
C ASP A 59 14.15 -0.97 3.73
N PHE A 60 14.05 -2.00 2.89
CA PHE A 60 13.26 -1.97 1.68
C PHE A 60 11.75 -1.91 1.99
N VAL A 61 11.25 -2.71 2.92
CA VAL A 61 9.85 -2.64 3.40
C VAL A 61 9.54 -1.25 3.94
N ASP A 62 10.41 -0.69 4.79
CA ASP A 62 10.24 0.67 5.33
C ASP A 62 10.18 1.72 4.21
N SER A 63 11.04 1.58 3.19
CA SER A 63 11.04 2.47 2.03
C SER A 63 9.75 2.35 1.22
N CYS A 64 9.23 1.13 1.04
CA CYS A 64 7.96 0.89 0.36
C CYS A 64 6.78 1.53 1.13
N TYR A 65 6.71 1.35 2.45
CA TYR A 65 5.68 2.01 3.26
C TYR A 65 5.74 3.52 3.09
N HIS A 66 6.94 4.11 3.18
CA HIS A 66 7.10 5.55 3.03
C HIS A 66 6.61 6.05 1.67
N ILE A 67 6.94 5.33 0.59
CA ILE A 67 6.47 5.65 -0.76
C ILE A 67 4.94 5.60 -0.82
N VAL A 68 4.31 4.53 -0.35
CA VAL A 68 2.84 4.37 -0.39
C VAL A 68 2.14 5.47 0.40
N ILE A 69 2.67 5.83 1.58
CA ILE A 69 2.15 6.92 2.40
C ILE A 69 2.27 8.24 1.64
N GLN A 70 3.42 8.52 1.00
CA GLN A 70 3.59 9.73 0.19
C GLN A 70 2.56 9.83 -0.94
N PHE A 71 2.30 8.73 -1.66
CA PHE A 71 1.26 8.67 -2.69
C PHE A 71 -0.13 8.98 -2.12
N PHE A 72 -0.47 8.43 -0.96
CA PHE A 72 -1.74 8.73 -0.28
C PHE A 72 -1.85 10.22 0.07
N MET A 73 -0.75 10.84 0.50
CA MET A 73 -0.71 12.23 0.97
C MET A 73 -0.70 13.28 -0.16
N LEU A 74 -0.58 12.87 -1.42
CA LEU A 74 -0.59 13.78 -2.56
C LEU A 74 -1.91 14.58 -2.60
N PRO A 75 -1.88 15.92 -2.75
CA PRO A 75 -3.05 16.78 -2.59
C PRO A 75 -4.14 16.58 -3.65
N ARG A 76 -3.80 16.01 -4.81
CA ARG A 76 -4.76 15.70 -5.90
C ARG A 76 -4.95 14.19 -6.10
N CYS A 77 -4.63 13.41 -5.09
CA CYS A 77 -4.81 11.96 -5.10
C CYS A 77 -6.32 11.65 -5.01
N GLY A 78 -6.87 11.09 -6.08
CA GLY A 78 -8.28 10.69 -6.12
C GLY A 78 -8.56 9.53 -5.16
N THR A 79 -9.84 9.36 -4.80
CA THR A 79 -10.32 8.31 -3.88
C THR A 79 -9.79 6.93 -4.27
N HIS A 80 -9.78 6.61 -5.57
CA HIS A 80 -9.29 5.35 -6.09
C HIS A 80 -7.83 5.05 -5.71
N VAL A 81 -6.93 6.01 -5.94
CA VAL A 81 -5.50 5.85 -5.63
C VAL A 81 -5.29 5.74 -4.12
N LYS A 82 -6.03 6.52 -3.33
CA LYS A 82 -6.00 6.44 -1.86
C LYS A 82 -6.43 5.07 -1.36
N THR A 83 -7.49 4.49 -1.91
CA THR A 83 -7.94 3.13 -1.59
C THR A 83 -6.87 2.10 -1.91
N ILE A 84 -6.25 2.19 -3.09
CA ILE A 84 -5.18 1.27 -3.48
C ILE A 84 -3.96 1.40 -2.55
N CYS A 85 -3.65 2.60 -2.06
CA CYS A 85 -2.61 2.79 -1.06
C CYS A 85 -2.92 2.04 0.24
N ILE A 86 -4.16 2.02 0.72
CA ILE A 86 -4.56 1.25 1.91
C ILE A 86 -4.38 -0.26 1.68
N PHE A 87 -4.82 -0.74 0.52
CA PHE A 87 -4.65 -2.15 0.13
C PHE A 87 -3.18 -2.54 0.02
N MET A 88 -2.38 -1.63 -0.54
CA MET A 88 -0.94 -1.80 -0.68
C MET A 88 -0.24 -1.87 0.68
N LEU A 89 -0.58 -0.99 1.62
CA LEU A 89 -0.03 -1.04 2.99
C LEU A 89 -0.31 -2.39 3.65
N PHE A 90 -1.53 -2.91 3.49
CA PHE A 90 -1.90 -4.22 4.00
C PHE A 90 -1.18 -5.38 3.30
N ALA A 91 -1.07 -5.34 1.98
CA ALA A 91 -0.35 -6.34 1.20
C ALA A 91 1.15 -6.38 1.56
N LEU A 92 1.79 -5.23 1.72
CA LEU A 92 3.19 -5.14 2.16
C LEU A 92 3.37 -5.66 3.59
N TYR A 93 2.45 -5.32 4.50
CA TYR A 93 2.52 -5.77 5.90
C TYR A 93 2.28 -7.26 6.06
N THR A 94 1.37 -7.84 5.27
CA THR A 94 1.09 -9.28 5.32
C THR A 94 2.11 -10.10 4.54
N GLY A 95 2.62 -9.57 3.43
CA GLY A 95 3.55 -10.23 2.51
C GLY A 95 5.04 -10.04 2.81
N GLN A 96 5.41 -9.30 3.85
CA GLN A 96 6.81 -9.09 4.21
C GLN A 96 7.56 -10.40 4.49
N ALA A 97 8.67 -10.62 3.78
CA ALA A 97 9.52 -11.80 3.90
C ALA A 97 10.64 -11.65 4.95
N CYS A 98 10.45 -10.76 5.92
CA CYS A 98 11.40 -10.47 6.99
C CYS A 98 11.08 -11.30 8.24
N LEU A 99 12.10 -11.81 8.93
CA LEU A 99 11.92 -12.53 10.21
C LEU A 99 11.27 -11.67 11.29
N SER A 100 11.63 -10.39 11.34
CA SER A 100 11.00 -9.39 12.21
C SER A 100 10.12 -8.48 11.37
N LYS A 101 8.81 -8.56 11.60
CA LYS A 101 7.83 -7.75 10.87
C LYS A 101 8.03 -6.26 11.17
N ARG A 102 8.23 -5.46 10.12
CA ARG A 102 8.28 -4.00 10.20
C ARG A 102 6.87 -3.46 10.34
N ARG A 103 6.66 -2.67 11.39
CA ARG A 103 5.42 -1.92 11.62
C ARG A 103 5.35 -0.73 10.68
N ILE A 104 4.14 -0.42 10.21
CA ILE A 104 3.87 0.80 9.45
C ILE A 104 3.97 1.98 10.44
N ARG A 105 4.90 2.90 10.18
CA ARG A 105 5.08 4.10 11.01
C ARG A 105 4.41 5.28 10.33
N LEU A 106 3.48 5.90 11.03
CA LEU A 106 2.75 7.08 10.59
C LEU A 106 3.01 8.21 11.59
N THR A 107 3.14 9.43 11.10
CA THR A 107 2.95 10.61 11.92
C THR A 107 1.48 10.75 12.31
N TYR A 108 1.20 11.53 13.35
CA TYR A 108 -0.18 11.75 13.80
C TYR A 108 -1.08 12.33 12.70
N SER A 109 -0.57 13.27 11.90
CA SER A 109 -1.31 13.87 10.78
C SER A 109 -1.56 12.89 9.64
N GLU A 110 -0.59 12.02 9.33
CA GLU A 110 -0.76 10.97 8.34
C GLU A 110 -1.81 9.95 8.77
N PHE A 111 -1.74 9.51 10.03
CA PHE A 111 -2.73 8.63 10.63
C PHE A 111 -4.12 9.23 10.58
N LEU A 112 -4.28 10.48 11.04
CA LEU A 112 -5.58 11.15 11.06
C LEU A 112 -6.21 11.24 9.67
N ARG A 113 -5.43 11.60 8.65
CA ARG A 113 -5.92 11.65 7.26
C ARG A 113 -6.34 10.29 6.72
N ILE A 114 -5.62 9.23 7.05
CA ILE A 114 -5.99 7.86 6.65
C ILE A 114 -7.27 7.44 7.38
N PHE A 115 -7.36 7.74 8.68
CA PHE A 115 -8.52 7.43 9.51
C PHE A 115 -9.78 8.13 8.99
N GLU A 116 -9.71 9.45 8.75
CA GLU A 116 -10.79 10.26 8.18
C GLU A 116 -11.22 9.71 6.81
N PHE A 117 -10.27 9.46 5.91
CA PHE A 117 -10.57 8.89 4.59
C PHE A 117 -11.31 7.55 4.67
N CYS A 118 -10.90 6.66 5.58
CA CYS A 118 -11.56 5.37 5.75
C CYS A 118 -12.94 5.52 6.38
N GLY A 119 -13.10 6.44 7.34
CA GLY A 119 -14.39 6.77 7.95
C GLY A 119 -15.37 7.35 6.93
N ASP A 120 -14.97 8.38 6.20
CA ASP A 120 -15.76 8.99 5.12
C ASP A 120 -16.11 7.94 4.04
N GLY A 121 -15.15 7.08 3.69
CA GLY A 121 -15.36 5.99 2.75
C GLY A 121 -16.46 5.03 3.22
N TYR A 122 -16.45 4.65 4.50
CA TYR A 122 -17.47 3.77 5.07
C TYR A 122 -18.88 4.37 4.97
N GLU A 123 -19.04 5.65 5.27
CA GLU A 123 -20.32 6.37 5.12
C GLU A 123 -20.81 6.41 3.67
N ASN A 124 -19.88 6.38 2.71
CA ASN A 124 -20.13 6.36 1.27
C ASN A 124 -20.19 4.94 0.67
N ASN A 125 -20.41 3.90 1.47
CA ASN A 125 -20.46 2.48 1.06
C ASN A 125 -19.15 1.89 0.52
N MET A 126 -18.01 2.53 0.77
CA MET A 126 -16.68 1.96 0.54
C MET A 126 -16.20 1.21 1.78
N THR A 127 -16.79 0.04 2.04
CA THR A 127 -16.59 -0.70 3.28
C THR A 127 -15.24 -1.40 3.37
N GLU A 128 -14.69 -1.89 2.26
CA GLU A 128 -13.45 -2.68 2.25
C GLU A 128 -12.20 -1.90 2.70
N PRO A 129 -11.94 -0.66 2.25
CA PRO A 129 -10.82 0.14 2.76
C PRO A 129 -10.86 0.31 4.28
N TYR A 130 -12.05 0.54 4.82
CA TYR A 130 -12.27 0.64 6.26
C TYR A 130 -11.99 -0.68 6.99
N SER A 131 -12.52 -1.80 6.47
CA SER A 131 -12.28 -3.13 7.06
C SER A 131 -10.79 -3.48 7.07
N ILE A 132 -10.06 -3.20 5.99
CA ILE A 132 -8.62 -3.46 5.89
C ILE A 132 -7.82 -2.54 6.80
N PHE A 133 -8.16 -1.26 6.85
CA PHE A 133 -7.52 -0.32 7.77
C PHE A 133 -7.69 -0.78 9.23
N TRP A 134 -8.87 -1.25 9.62
CA TRP A 134 -9.08 -1.82 10.95
C TRP A 134 -8.27 -3.08 11.20
N GLN A 135 -8.14 -3.98 10.22
CA GLN A 135 -7.27 -5.15 10.36
C GLN A 135 -5.81 -4.73 10.56
N LEU A 136 -5.33 -3.76 9.79
CA LEU A 136 -3.99 -3.18 9.96
C LEU A 136 -3.78 -2.61 11.37
N HIS A 137 -4.77 -1.88 11.89
CA HIS A 137 -4.71 -1.30 13.23
C HIS A 137 -4.62 -2.36 14.34
N HIS A 138 -5.27 -3.52 14.18
CA HIS A 138 -5.22 -4.60 15.18
C HIS A 138 -4.00 -5.51 15.05
N LEU A 139 -3.37 -5.56 13.86
CA LEU A 139 -2.22 -6.42 13.61
C LEU A 139 -0.87 -5.77 13.97
N GLY A 140 -0.86 -4.45 14.26
CA GLY A 140 0.33 -3.65 14.61
C GLY A 140 0.41 -3.29 16.08
#